data_AF-A0A7Y5NHJ6-F1
#
_entry.id   AF-A0A7Y5NHJ6-F1
#
_cell.length_a   1.000
_cell.length_b   1.000
_cell.length_c   1.000
_cell.angle_alpha   90.00
_cell.angle_beta   90.00
_cell.angle_gamma   90.00
#
_symmetry.space_group_name_H-M   'P 1'
#
loop_
_entity.id
_entity.type
_entity.pdbx_description
1 polymer ?
#
loop_
_entity_poly.entity_id
_entity_poly.type
_entity_poly.pdbx_seq_one_letter_code
_entity_poly.pdbx_strand_id
1 'polypeptide(L)'
;MDEGWLDELAGAGGGAGGGLVRDRDLRATWFVGCDLSGVVVRGSDVAGMEVDSPWLMEGGARLLVNGVDVVPLVDAELNRRFPGRELRSASSPSELRDAWVAVEQAWAATLERVSTMPPGTVDASVGGEWSLAQTLRHLVMATDTWLGRAVLGLDEPYHPLGLPNDDHDTQAYDASAFTDVAPTYAEVLEARAGRQTMVREFLARAAAPELAEPRRNPHAPEHDETVLSCLHTILEEEWEHHRYAVRDLDSLSERGR
;
A
#
# COMPACT_ATOMS: atom_id res chain seq x y z
N MET A 1 26.52 -24.21 -12.23
CA MET A 1 26.75 -23.11 -13.18
C MET A 1 26.63 -21.85 -12.36
N ASP A 2 27.76 -21.15 -12.25
CA ASP A 2 28.06 -19.89 -11.55
C ASP A 2 26.92 -19.20 -10.76
N GLU A 3 26.97 -19.30 -9.44
CA GLU A 3 26.10 -18.58 -8.48
C GLU A 3 26.53 -17.12 -8.26
N GLY A 4 27.64 -16.69 -8.87
CA GLY A 4 28.27 -15.38 -8.61
C GLY A 4 27.56 -14.13 -9.19
N TRP A 5 26.49 -14.28 -9.97
CA TRP A 5 25.78 -13.13 -10.57
C TRP A 5 24.62 -12.59 -9.72
N LEU A 6 24.10 -13.37 -8.78
CA LEU A 6 23.06 -12.88 -7.85
C LEU A 6 23.67 -12.02 -6.73
N ASP A 7 24.91 -12.32 -6.33
CA ASP A 7 25.63 -11.53 -5.33
C ASP A 7 26.03 -10.13 -5.83
N GLU A 8 26.11 -9.91 -7.15
CA GLU A 8 26.40 -8.60 -7.74
C GLU A 8 25.15 -7.67 -7.77
N LEU A 9 23.94 -8.22 -7.56
CA LEU A 9 22.68 -7.46 -7.45
C LEU A 9 22.22 -7.26 -5.99
N ALA A 10 22.75 -8.03 -5.04
CA ALA A 10 22.34 -7.99 -3.63
C ALA A 10 23.15 -6.99 -2.77
N GLY A 11 24.10 -6.27 -3.36
CA GLY A 11 24.96 -5.31 -2.66
C GLY A 11 24.38 -3.89 -2.62
N ALA A 12 23.76 -3.53 -1.49
CA ALA A 12 23.61 -2.18 -0.93
C ALA A 12 23.23 -1.02 -1.89
N GLY A 13 21.96 -0.59 -1.83
CA GLY A 13 21.56 0.82 -1.82
C GLY A 13 22.15 1.76 -2.89
N GLY A 14 22.46 1.27 -4.08
CA GLY A 14 23.00 2.05 -5.18
C GLY A 14 22.52 1.49 -6.50
N GLY A 15 21.85 2.33 -7.32
CA GLY A 15 21.36 1.94 -8.63
C GLY A 15 22.47 1.31 -9.46
N ALA A 16 22.35 0.01 -9.75
CA ALA A 16 23.23 -0.66 -10.68
C ALA A 16 23.04 0.00 -12.05
N GLY A 17 24.14 0.49 -12.64
CA GLY A 17 24.14 1.02 -14.01
C GLY A 17 23.57 -0.02 -14.98
N GLY A 18 22.80 0.45 -15.97
CA GLY A 18 22.07 -0.44 -16.88
C GLY A 18 22.93 -1.52 -17.52
N GLY A 19 22.55 -2.78 -17.32
CA GLY A 19 23.20 -3.98 -17.87
C GLY A 19 22.32 -4.73 -18.86
N LEU A 20 22.93 -5.45 -19.80
CA LEU A 20 22.21 -6.34 -20.72
C LEU A 20 22.22 -7.76 -20.19
N VAL A 21 21.05 -8.28 -19.79
CA VAL A 21 20.85 -9.71 -19.54
C VAL A 21 20.40 -10.39 -20.83
N ARG A 22 21.18 -11.36 -21.33
CA ARG A 22 20.94 -12.01 -22.62
C ARG A 22 20.97 -13.54 -22.52
N ASP A 23 19.99 -14.19 -23.15
CA ASP A 23 19.87 -15.65 -23.29
C ASP A 23 19.93 -16.37 -21.92
N ARG A 24 19.26 -15.79 -20.90
CA ARG A 24 19.15 -16.34 -19.55
C ARG A 24 17.72 -16.71 -19.22
N ASP A 25 17.58 -17.77 -18.43
CA ASP A 25 16.33 -18.20 -17.83
C ASP A 25 16.17 -17.51 -16.47
N LEU A 26 15.09 -16.74 -16.32
CA LEU A 26 14.73 -16.03 -15.08
C LEU A 26 13.40 -16.55 -14.51
N ARG A 27 12.94 -17.74 -14.92
CA ARG A 27 11.71 -18.33 -14.37
C ARG A 27 11.81 -18.51 -12.86
N ALA A 28 10.68 -18.35 -12.18
CA ALA A 28 10.56 -18.42 -10.73
C ALA A 28 11.48 -17.44 -9.96
N THR A 29 11.91 -16.35 -10.62
CA THR A 29 12.64 -15.25 -9.97
C THR A 29 11.68 -14.18 -9.47
N TRP A 30 11.95 -13.64 -8.28
CA TRP A 30 11.17 -12.57 -7.65
C TRP A 30 12.02 -11.29 -7.60
N PHE A 31 11.43 -10.16 -7.97
CA PHE A 31 12.02 -8.84 -7.81
C PHE A 31 11.21 -8.10 -6.74
N VAL A 32 11.82 -7.88 -5.57
CA VAL A 32 11.15 -7.28 -4.41
C VAL A 32 11.85 -5.98 -4.07
N GLY A 33 11.12 -4.87 -4.05
CA GLY A 33 11.67 -3.54 -3.75
C GLY A 33 12.66 -3.01 -4.79
N CYS A 34 12.65 -3.54 -6.02
CA CYS A 34 13.57 -3.10 -7.08
C CYS A 34 12.97 -1.93 -7.87
N ASP A 35 13.80 -0.93 -8.20
CA ASP A 35 13.46 0.03 -9.26
C ASP A 35 13.63 -0.64 -10.63
N LEU A 36 12.50 -0.93 -11.28
CA LEU A 36 12.45 -1.51 -12.63
C LEU A 36 12.14 -0.46 -13.71
N SER A 37 12.21 0.82 -13.36
CA SER A 37 11.97 1.92 -14.29
C SER A 37 12.91 1.84 -15.49
N GLY A 38 12.34 1.83 -16.69
CA GLY A 38 13.10 1.76 -17.94
C GLY A 38 13.62 0.38 -18.31
N VAL A 39 13.30 -0.69 -17.56
CA VAL A 39 13.59 -2.07 -17.99
C VAL A 39 12.82 -2.38 -19.28
N VAL A 40 13.53 -2.98 -20.25
CA VAL A 40 12.97 -3.35 -21.54
C VAL A 40 13.17 -4.84 -21.79
N VAL A 41 12.06 -5.58 -21.81
CA VAL A 41 12.04 -7.01 -22.14
C VAL A 41 11.67 -7.18 -23.63
N ARG A 42 12.62 -7.63 -24.45
CA ARG A 42 12.44 -7.76 -25.92
C ARG A 42 12.81 -9.15 -26.41
N GLY A 43 11.89 -9.75 -27.18
CA GLY A 43 12.10 -11.07 -27.77
C GLY A 43 12.17 -12.20 -26.73
N SER A 44 11.58 -11.99 -25.55
CA SER A 44 11.54 -12.96 -24.45
C SER A 44 10.13 -13.50 -24.25
N ASP A 45 10.03 -14.72 -23.72
CA ASP A 45 8.77 -15.24 -23.19
C ASP A 45 8.47 -14.58 -21.84
N VAL A 46 7.28 -14.02 -21.71
CA VAL A 46 6.77 -13.36 -20.50
C VAL A 46 5.46 -13.97 -20.03
N ALA A 47 5.06 -15.12 -20.59
CA ALA A 47 3.84 -15.81 -20.18
C ALA A 47 3.90 -16.16 -18.69
N GLY A 48 2.89 -15.73 -17.93
CA GLY A 48 2.83 -15.93 -16.48
C GLY A 48 3.66 -14.93 -15.66
N MET A 49 4.20 -13.86 -16.28
CA MET A 49 4.81 -12.77 -15.52
C MET A 49 3.74 -11.97 -14.76
N GLU A 50 4.01 -11.70 -13.49
CA GLU A 50 3.19 -10.87 -12.62
C GLU A 50 3.94 -9.59 -12.26
N VAL A 51 3.20 -8.49 -12.18
CA VAL A 51 3.73 -7.17 -11.81
C VAL A 51 2.75 -6.55 -10.81
N ASP A 52 3.14 -6.55 -9.55
CA ASP A 52 2.47 -5.81 -8.49
C ASP A 52 3.27 -4.54 -8.22
N SER A 53 2.74 -3.39 -8.65
CA SER A 53 3.38 -2.09 -8.48
C SER A 53 2.34 -1.09 -7.97
N PRO A 54 2.37 -0.74 -6.67
CA PRO A 54 1.40 0.21 -6.10
C PRO A 54 1.53 1.59 -6.78
N TRP A 55 2.76 1.99 -7.09
CA TRP A 55 3.11 3.28 -7.71
C TRP A 55 2.77 3.38 -9.20
N LEU A 56 2.34 2.29 -9.86
CA LEU A 56 2.15 2.28 -11.31
C LEU A 56 1.05 3.24 -11.78
N MET A 57 0.08 3.52 -10.92
CA MET A 57 -1.05 4.40 -11.24
C MET A 57 -0.78 5.88 -10.94
N GLU A 58 0.37 6.19 -10.31
CA GLU A 58 0.74 7.55 -9.96
C GLU A 58 1.39 8.31 -11.12
N GLY A 59 1.31 9.65 -11.09
CA GLY A 59 2.23 10.52 -11.83
C GLY A 59 2.25 10.39 -13.37
N GLY A 60 1.25 9.73 -13.98
CA GLY A 60 1.26 9.46 -15.42
C GLY A 60 2.29 8.41 -15.85
N ALA A 61 2.59 7.46 -14.96
CA ALA A 61 3.41 6.29 -15.27
C ALA A 61 2.85 5.49 -16.45
N ARG A 62 3.72 4.70 -17.08
CA ARG A 62 3.39 3.89 -18.25
C ARG A 62 4.01 2.51 -18.13
N LEU A 63 3.23 1.50 -18.49
CA LEU A 63 3.68 0.13 -18.64
C LEU A 63 3.25 -0.34 -20.02
N LEU A 64 4.23 -0.66 -20.87
CA LEU A 64 3.97 -1.00 -22.27
C LEU A 64 4.00 -2.52 -22.48
N VAL A 65 2.91 -3.09 -22.95
CA VAL A 65 2.85 -4.47 -23.44
C VAL A 65 2.67 -4.43 -24.95
N ASN A 66 3.68 -4.90 -25.70
CA ASN A 66 3.70 -4.83 -27.17
C ASN A 66 3.42 -3.42 -27.74
N GLY A 67 3.90 -2.38 -27.03
CA GLY A 67 3.72 -0.98 -27.43
C GLY A 67 2.37 -0.36 -27.03
N VAL A 68 1.49 -1.13 -26.37
CA VAL A 68 0.23 -0.62 -25.81
C VAL A 68 0.45 -0.25 -24.35
N ASP A 69 0.09 0.97 -23.96
CA ASP A 69 0.06 1.37 -22.56
C ASP A 69 -1.13 0.72 -21.85
N VAL A 70 -0.84 -0.20 -20.94
CA VAL A 70 -1.85 -0.98 -20.24
C VAL A 70 -2.32 -0.33 -18.95
N VAL A 71 -1.67 0.75 -18.48
CA VAL A 71 -2.00 1.39 -17.19
C VAL A 71 -3.49 1.79 -17.11
N PRO A 72 -4.09 2.48 -18.10
CA PRO A 72 -5.51 2.84 -18.05
C PRO A 72 -6.46 1.63 -18.10
N LEU A 73 -6.05 0.55 -18.78
CA LEU A 73 -6.85 -0.69 -18.87
C LEU A 73 -6.87 -1.40 -17.52
N VAL A 74 -5.71 -1.48 -16.86
CA VAL A 74 -5.58 -2.07 -15.52
C VAL A 74 -6.32 -1.21 -14.50
N ASP A 75 -6.21 0.13 -14.55
CA ASP A 75 -6.91 1.00 -13.61
C ASP A 75 -8.43 0.86 -13.70
N ALA A 76 -8.98 0.84 -14.93
CA ALA A 76 -10.40 0.64 -15.15
C ALA A 76 -10.88 -0.73 -14.63
N GLU A 77 -10.09 -1.78 -14.84
CA GLU A 77 -10.40 -3.12 -14.34
C GLU A 77 -10.31 -3.20 -12.81
N LEU A 78 -9.34 -2.52 -12.18
CA LEU A 78 -9.26 -2.41 -10.73
C LEU A 78 -10.49 -1.68 -10.17
N ASN A 79 -10.93 -0.57 -10.76
CA ASN A 79 -12.15 0.12 -10.33
C ASN A 79 -13.40 -0.76 -10.51
N ARG A 80 -13.43 -1.61 -11.54
CA ARG A 80 -14.52 -2.59 -11.73
C ARG A 80 -14.51 -3.69 -10.66
N ARG A 81 -13.32 -4.14 -10.24
CA ARG A 81 -13.15 -5.20 -9.22
C ARG A 81 -13.34 -4.68 -7.79
N PHE A 82 -13.02 -3.42 -7.55
CA PHE A 82 -13.09 -2.74 -6.26
C PHE A 82 -13.97 -1.48 -6.37
N PRO A 83 -15.31 -1.64 -6.36
CA PRO A 83 -16.22 -0.50 -6.50
C PRO A 83 -15.96 0.57 -5.43
N GLY A 84 -15.87 1.83 -5.84
CA GLY A 84 -15.54 2.96 -4.98
C GLY A 84 -14.07 3.37 -5.04
N ARG A 85 -13.17 2.51 -5.54
CA ARG A 85 -11.75 2.84 -5.73
C ARG A 85 -11.53 4.00 -6.70
N GLU A 86 -12.45 4.23 -7.63
CA GLU A 86 -12.43 5.39 -8.53
C GLU A 86 -12.46 6.72 -7.77
N LEU A 87 -13.02 6.74 -6.55
CA LEU A 87 -13.11 7.92 -5.70
C LEU A 87 -11.79 8.26 -4.99
N ARG A 88 -10.72 7.46 -5.13
CA ARG A 88 -9.40 7.75 -4.54
C ARG A 88 -8.81 9.09 -4.99
N SER A 89 -9.28 9.60 -6.13
CA SER A 89 -8.89 10.91 -6.70
C SER A 89 -9.84 12.06 -6.31
N ALA A 90 -10.77 11.83 -5.38
CA ALA A 90 -11.74 12.81 -4.89
C ALA A 90 -11.07 14.11 -4.47
N SER A 91 -11.56 15.26 -4.94
CA SER A 91 -10.85 16.54 -4.80
C SER A 91 -11.61 17.58 -3.97
N SER A 92 -12.90 17.34 -3.72
CA SER A 92 -13.74 18.19 -2.89
C SER A 92 -14.06 17.56 -1.55
N PRO A 93 -14.39 18.35 -0.50
CA PRO A 93 -14.77 17.80 0.80
C PRO A 93 -15.95 16.82 0.77
N SER A 94 -16.94 17.03 -0.13
CA SER A 94 -18.05 16.09 -0.30
C SER A 94 -17.59 14.78 -0.93
N GLU A 95 -16.82 14.85 -2.02
CA GLU A 95 -16.31 13.65 -2.69
C GLU A 95 -15.38 12.84 -1.78
N LEU A 96 -14.55 13.50 -0.96
CA LEU A 96 -13.68 12.84 0.00
C LEU A 96 -14.48 12.09 1.08
N ARG A 97 -15.61 12.65 1.53
CA ARG A 97 -16.53 11.94 2.43
C ARG A 97 -17.13 10.71 1.76
N ASP A 98 -17.56 10.84 0.51
CA ASP A 98 -18.10 9.71 -0.26
C ASP A 98 -17.03 8.63 -0.49
N ALA A 99 -15.79 9.04 -0.79
CA ALA A 99 -14.64 8.16 -0.94
C ALA A 99 -14.36 7.38 0.36
N TRP A 100 -14.38 8.06 1.50
CA TRP A 100 -14.16 7.43 2.80
C TRP A 100 -15.26 6.42 3.16
N VAL A 101 -16.52 6.75 2.88
CA VAL A 101 -17.64 5.81 3.06
C VAL A 101 -17.42 4.54 2.22
N ALA A 102 -16.94 4.67 0.98
CA ALA A 102 -16.64 3.51 0.13
C ALA A 102 -15.51 2.64 0.71
N VAL A 103 -14.44 3.25 1.21
CA VAL A 103 -13.35 2.55 1.91
C VAL A 103 -13.86 1.76 3.12
N GLU A 104 -14.67 2.41 3.98
CA GLU A 104 -15.21 1.77 5.18
C GLU A 104 -16.11 0.58 4.85
N GLN A 105 -16.94 0.70 3.81
CA GLN A 105 -17.80 -0.38 3.34
C GLN A 105 -17.00 -1.55 2.76
N ALA A 106 -15.99 -1.27 1.93
CA ALA A 106 -15.15 -2.30 1.34
C ALA A 106 -14.38 -3.11 2.39
N TRP A 107 -13.79 -2.43 3.38
CA TRP A 107 -13.13 -3.11 4.49
C TRP A 107 -14.10 -3.87 5.39
N ALA A 108 -15.26 -3.30 5.72
CA ALA A 108 -16.25 -3.98 6.55
C ALA A 108 -16.70 -5.31 5.91
N ALA A 109 -16.95 -5.32 4.60
CA ALA A 109 -17.32 -6.55 3.88
C ALA A 109 -16.19 -7.60 3.90
N THR A 110 -14.93 -7.18 3.71
CA THR A 110 -13.78 -8.09 3.80
C THR A 110 -13.61 -8.66 5.20
N LEU A 111 -13.73 -7.84 6.24
CA LEU A 111 -13.61 -8.28 7.63
C LEU A 111 -14.76 -9.21 8.04
N GLU A 112 -15.98 -8.96 7.57
CA GLU A 112 -17.13 -9.87 7.74
C GLU A 112 -16.85 -11.23 7.08
N ARG A 113 -16.36 -11.25 5.84
CA ARG A 113 -15.94 -12.49 5.16
C ARG A 113 -14.92 -13.25 6.01
N VAL A 114 -13.86 -12.60 6.47
CA VAL A 114 -12.79 -13.25 7.25
C VAL A 114 -13.30 -13.82 8.57
N SER A 115 -14.30 -13.20 9.19
CA SER A 115 -14.90 -13.71 10.44
C SER A 115 -15.53 -15.10 10.29
N THR A 116 -15.84 -15.51 9.05
CA THR A 116 -16.39 -16.83 8.70
C THR A 116 -15.35 -17.83 8.19
N MET A 117 -14.09 -17.40 8.02
CA MET A 117 -13.00 -18.24 7.55
C MET A 117 -12.38 -19.06 8.69
N PRO A 118 -11.61 -20.13 8.41
CA PRO A 118 -10.99 -20.95 9.44
C PRO A 118 -10.13 -20.15 10.43
N PRO A 119 -10.07 -20.56 11.71
CA PRO A 119 -9.19 -19.92 12.70
C PRO A 119 -7.74 -19.86 12.22
N GLY A 120 -7.06 -18.74 12.48
CA GLY A 120 -5.69 -18.47 12.05
C GLY A 120 -5.56 -17.84 10.66
N THR A 121 -6.67 -17.67 9.91
CA THR A 121 -6.65 -16.98 8.60
C THR A 121 -6.07 -15.57 8.70
N VAL A 122 -6.41 -14.83 9.76
CA VAL A 122 -5.98 -13.43 9.96
C VAL A 122 -4.47 -13.28 10.14
N ASP A 123 -3.79 -14.35 10.56
CA ASP A 123 -2.35 -14.40 10.85
C ASP A 123 -1.54 -15.10 9.76
N ALA A 124 -2.21 -15.62 8.72
CA ALA A 124 -1.56 -16.37 7.66
C ALA A 124 -0.96 -15.44 6.60
N SER A 125 0.32 -15.63 6.30
CA SER A 125 1.01 -14.97 5.18
C SER A 125 0.88 -15.78 3.88
N VAL A 126 0.80 -15.07 2.76
CA VAL A 126 0.84 -15.63 1.39
C VAL A 126 2.07 -15.05 0.69
N GLY A 127 2.86 -15.88 0.01
CA GLY A 127 4.02 -15.39 -0.75
C GLY A 127 5.16 -14.77 0.08
N GLY A 128 5.12 -14.89 1.41
CA GLY A 128 6.06 -14.18 2.30
C GLY A 128 5.66 -12.73 2.59
N GLU A 129 4.50 -12.29 2.10
CA GLU A 129 3.94 -10.96 2.38
C GLU A 129 3.25 -10.89 3.75
N TRP A 130 2.84 -9.68 4.13
CA TRP A 130 2.11 -9.45 5.38
C TRP A 130 0.80 -10.21 5.45
N SER A 131 0.50 -10.74 6.63
CA SER A 131 -0.84 -11.23 6.96
C SER A 131 -1.88 -10.10 6.98
N LEU A 132 -3.17 -10.46 7.01
CA LEU A 132 -4.24 -9.48 7.18
C LEU A 132 -4.07 -8.67 8.47
N ALA A 133 -3.73 -9.30 9.59
CA ALA A 133 -3.51 -8.61 10.85
C ALA A 133 -2.36 -7.59 10.75
N GLN A 134 -1.25 -7.95 10.11
CA GLN A 134 -0.13 -7.03 9.85
C GLN A 134 -0.54 -5.89 8.92
N THR A 135 -1.30 -6.18 7.86
CA THR A 135 -1.85 -5.16 6.95
C THR A 135 -2.73 -4.15 7.68
N LEU A 136 -3.61 -4.59 8.57
CA LEU A 136 -4.46 -3.68 9.36
C LEU A 136 -3.64 -2.82 10.33
N ARG A 137 -2.57 -3.37 10.92
CA ARG A 137 -1.61 -2.62 11.75
C ARG A 137 -0.83 -1.59 10.92
N HIS A 138 -0.49 -1.92 9.69
CA HIS A 138 0.14 -0.98 8.77
C HIS A 138 -0.78 0.20 8.48
N LEU A 139 -2.06 -0.04 8.18
CA LEU A 139 -3.02 1.02 7.92
C LEU A 139 -3.31 1.91 9.15
N VAL A 140 -3.17 1.37 10.36
CA VAL A 140 -3.12 2.17 11.59
C VAL A 140 -1.94 3.14 11.56
N MET A 141 -0.74 2.64 11.29
CA MET A 141 0.47 3.45 11.20
C MET A 141 0.37 4.49 10.09
N ALA A 142 -0.05 4.11 8.88
CA ALA A 142 -0.20 5.03 7.74
C ALA A 142 -1.19 6.18 8.05
N THR A 143 -2.30 5.88 8.72
CA THR A 143 -3.23 6.94 9.16
C THR A 143 -2.59 7.87 10.18
N ASP A 144 -1.86 7.32 11.16
CA ASP A 144 -1.16 8.11 12.17
C ASP A 144 -0.06 9.00 11.54
N THR A 145 0.63 8.50 10.52
CA THR A 145 1.63 9.27 9.75
C THR A 145 0.98 10.42 8.99
N TRP A 146 0.00 10.13 8.14
CA TRP A 146 -0.51 11.12 7.19
C TRP A 146 -1.57 12.04 7.80
N LEU A 147 -2.49 11.51 8.60
CA LEU A 147 -3.49 12.34 9.28
C LEU A 147 -2.93 12.89 10.60
N GLY A 148 -2.42 12.02 11.47
CA GLY A 148 -1.99 12.40 12.81
C GLY A 148 -0.80 13.35 12.81
N ARG A 149 0.31 12.94 12.19
CA ARG A 149 1.55 13.72 12.14
C ARG A 149 1.47 14.86 11.13
N ALA A 150 1.20 14.55 9.86
CA ALA A 150 1.31 15.54 8.79
C ALA A 150 0.16 16.55 8.82
N VAL A 151 -1.10 16.10 8.83
CA VAL A 151 -2.26 17.01 8.74
C VAL A 151 -2.58 17.69 10.07
N LEU A 152 -2.65 16.93 11.16
CA LEU A 152 -3.07 17.41 12.49
C LEU A 152 -1.92 17.95 13.35
N GLY A 153 -0.66 17.60 13.04
CA GLY A 153 0.51 18.10 13.77
C GLY A 153 0.60 17.59 15.22
N LEU A 154 0.15 16.36 15.48
CA LEU A 154 0.23 15.77 16.82
C LEU A 154 1.69 15.43 17.18
N ASP A 155 2.07 15.68 18.44
CA ASP A 155 3.43 15.44 18.93
C ASP A 155 3.77 13.94 19.01
N GLU A 156 2.84 13.13 19.51
CA GLU A 156 2.94 11.65 19.60
C GLU A 156 1.78 11.00 18.83
N PRO A 157 1.84 10.98 17.48
CA PRO A 157 0.71 10.55 16.67
C PRO A 157 0.54 9.03 16.62
N TYR A 158 1.61 8.27 16.89
CA TYR A 158 1.70 6.84 16.58
C TYR A 158 1.10 5.97 17.67
N HIS A 159 0.15 5.13 17.28
CA HIS A 159 -0.33 4.09 18.15
C HIS A 159 0.68 2.93 18.24
N PRO A 160 0.97 2.39 19.44
CA PRO A 160 1.96 1.32 19.61
C PRO A 160 1.71 0.05 18.80
N LEU A 161 0.45 -0.22 18.46
CA LEU A 161 0.06 -1.37 17.64
C LEU A 161 0.24 -1.16 16.13
N GLY A 162 0.65 0.02 15.69
CA GLY A 162 1.04 0.26 14.30
C GLY A 162 2.14 -0.70 13.84
N LEU A 163 2.24 -0.88 12.54
CA LEU A 163 3.33 -1.64 11.91
C LEU A 163 3.94 -0.81 10.78
N PRO A 164 5.13 -0.21 10.97
CA PRO A 164 5.83 0.47 9.90
C PRO A 164 6.21 -0.51 8.77
N ASN A 165 6.38 0.01 7.56
CA ASN A 165 7.07 -0.73 6.50
C ASN A 165 8.54 -0.93 6.88
N ASP A 166 9.15 -2.04 6.44
CA ASP A 166 10.47 -2.50 6.85
C ASP A 166 11.65 -1.59 6.39
N ASP A 167 11.39 -0.35 5.98
CA ASP A 167 12.41 0.60 5.54
C ASP A 167 13.06 1.28 6.76
N HIS A 168 14.28 0.85 7.07
CA HIS A 168 15.02 1.22 8.28
C HIS A 168 15.65 2.63 8.26
N ASP A 169 15.30 3.52 7.31
CA ASP A 169 15.81 4.90 7.24
C ASP A 169 14.67 5.89 6.91
N THR A 170 13.78 6.16 7.87
CA THR A 170 12.73 7.17 7.72
C THR A 170 12.79 8.26 8.79
N GLN A 171 12.43 9.49 8.41
CA GLN A 171 12.28 10.61 9.34
C GLN A 171 10.87 10.67 9.98
N ALA A 172 9.95 9.81 9.54
CA ALA A 172 8.54 9.86 9.93
C ALA A 172 8.29 9.36 11.37
N TYR A 173 9.08 8.44 11.89
CA TYR A 173 8.88 7.84 13.20
C TYR A 173 10.18 7.28 13.78
N ASP A 174 10.20 7.08 15.09
CA ASP A 174 11.17 6.25 15.77
C ASP A 174 10.56 4.84 15.93
N ALA A 175 11.33 3.79 15.64
CA ALA A 175 10.87 2.41 15.76
C ALA A 175 10.37 2.06 17.17
N SER A 176 10.90 2.73 18.22
CA SER A 176 10.48 2.56 19.61
C SER A 176 9.04 3.01 19.89
N ALA A 177 8.40 3.73 18.96
CA ALA A 177 6.98 4.05 19.05
C ALA A 177 6.08 2.82 18.91
N PHE A 178 6.59 1.71 18.35
CA PHE A 178 5.81 0.52 18.06
C PHE A 178 6.20 -0.65 18.97
N THR A 179 5.24 -1.51 19.28
CA THR A 179 5.48 -2.67 20.14
C THR A 179 5.99 -3.89 19.37
N ASP A 180 6.97 -4.58 19.95
CA ASP A 180 7.43 -5.90 19.50
C ASP A 180 6.53 -7.04 20.00
N VAL A 181 5.60 -6.75 20.92
CA VAL A 181 4.65 -7.74 21.44
C VAL A 181 3.53 -7.91 20.42
N ALA A 182 3.34 -9.14 19.92
CA ALA A 182 2.26 -9.43 18.98
C ALA A 182 0.89 -9.10 19.60
N PRO A 183 0.13 -8.14 19.06
CA PRO A 183 -1.21 -7.83 19.57
C PRO A 183 -2.19 -8.91 19.18
N THR A 184 -3.27 -9.03 19.95
CA THR A 184 -4.43 -9.84 19.55
C THR A 184 -5.14 -9.17 18.38
N TYR A 185 -5.81 -9.99 17.55
CA TYR A 185 -6.58 -9.46 16.42
C TYR A 185 -7.69 -8.48 16.85
N ALA A 186 -8.29 -8.68 18.03
CA ALA A 186 -9.29 -7.76 18.57
C ALA A 186 -8.70 -6.38 18.89
N GLU A 187 -7.51 -6.31 19.49
CA GLU A 187 -6.81 -5.05 19.76
C GLU A 187 -6.42 -4.34 18.45
N VAL A 188 -6.04 -5.09 17.40
CA VAL A 188 -5.78 -4.53 16.07
C VAL A 188 -7.05 -3.90 15.47
N LEU A 189 -8.20 -4.57 15.59
CA LEU A 189 -9.47 -4.04 15.11
C LEU A 189 -9.92 -2.79 15.87
N GLU A 190 -9.74 -2.75 17.20
CA GLU A 190 -10.02 -1.58 18.02
C GLU A 190 -9.14 -0.38 17.62
N ALA A 191 -7.84 -0.63 17.50
CA ALA A 191 -6.87 0.33 16.98
C ALA A 191 -7.30 0.89 15.61
N ARG A 192 -7.68 0.01 14.68
CA ARG A 192 -8.11 0.40 13.34
C ARG A 192 -9.40 1.23 13.35
N ALA A 193 -10.41 0.82 14.13
CA ALA A 193 -11.68 1.54 14.25
C ALA A 193 -11.49 2.97 14.80
N GLY A 194 -10.55 3.15 15.73
CA GLY A 194 -10.16 4.46 16.23
C GLY A 194 -9.62 5.36 15.10
N ARG A 195 -8.71 4.85 14.28
CA ARG A 195 -8.14 5.61 13.15
C ARG A 195 -9.15 5.89 12.05
N GLN A 196 -10.05 4.96 11.75
CA GLN A 196 -11.14 5.23 10.81
C GLN A 196 -12.07 6.34 11.31
N THR A 197 -12.33 6.38 12.62
CA THR A 197 -13.10 7.46 13.25
C THR A 197 -12.39 8.80 13.13
N MET A 198 -11.07 8.85 13.36
CA MET A 198 -10.28 10.09 13.18
C MET A 198 -10.41 10.66 11.77
N VAL A 199 -10.28 9.82 10.74
CA VAL A 199 -10.43 10.26 9.34
C VAL A 199 -11.86 10.76 9.08
N ARG A 200 -12.87 10.01 9.53
CA ARG A 200 -14.28 10.39 9.39
C ARG A 200 -14.59 11.74 10.03
N GLU A 201 -14.10 11.98 11.24
CA GLU A 201 -14.29 13.24 11.97
C GLU A 201 -13.57 14.41 11.30
N PHE A 202 -12.37 14.17 10.78
CA PHE A 202 -11.65 15.19 10.01
C PHE A 202 -12.42 15.56 8.73
N LEU A 203 -12.85 14.59 7.94
CA LEU A 203 -13.59 14.83 6.69
C LEU A 203 -14.99 15.45 6.91
N ALA A 204 -15.61 15.21 8.08
CA ALA A 204 -16.88 15.83 8.44
C ALA A 204 -16.78 17.36 8.58
N ARG A 205 -15.61 17.88 9.01
CA ARG A 205 -15.37 19.31 9.26
C ARG A 205 -14.52 20.00 8.19
N ALA A 206 -13.80 19.23 7.36
CA ALA A 206 -12.88 19.76 6.36
C ALA A 206 -13.59 20.71 5.36
N ALA A 207 -12.92 21.82 5.05
CA ALA A 207 -13.40 22.81 4.08
C ALA A 207 -12.47 22.89 2.86
N ALA A 208 -13.00 23.32 1.72
CA ALA A 208 -12.22 23.34 0.47
C ALA A 208 -10.91 24.16 0.54
N PRO A 209 -10.83 25.32 1.24
CA PRO A 209 -9.57 26.04 1.38
C PRO A 209 -8.51 25.27 2.20
N GLU A 210 -8.94 24.52 3.21
CA GLU A 210 -8.04 23.73 4.08
C GLU A 210 -7.32 22.63 3.28
N LEU A 211 -7.98 22.05 2.28
CA LEU A 211 -7.42 21.00 1.43
C LEU A 211 -6.16 21.46 0.66
N ALA A 212 -6.05 22.75 0.35
CA ALA A 212 -4.90 23.31 -0.35
C ALA A 212 -3.78 23.79 0.59
N GLU A 213 -3.98 23.71 1.91
CA GLU A 213 -2.95 24.15 2.85
C GLU A 213 -1.72 23.26 2.80
N PRO A 214 -0.51 23.85 2.87
CA PRO A 214 0.72 23.09 2.85
C PRO A 214 0.91 22.29 4.15
N ARG A 215 1.50 21.11 4.04
CA ARG A 215 2.02 20.27 5.13
C ARG A 215 3.43 19.83 4.77
N ARG A 216 4.25 19.49 5.75
CA ARG A 216 5.55 18.86 5.48
C ARG A 216 5.33 17.37 5.21
N ASN A 217 5.98 16.83 4.19
CA ASN A 217 5.98 15.38 3.99
C ASN A 217 6.59 14.70 5.24
N PRO A 218 5.90 13.73 5.87
CA PRO A 218 6.37 13.12 7.10
C PRO A 218 7.63 12.29 6.93
N HIS A 219 7.85 11.69 5.75
CA HIS A 219 9.02 10.87 5.45
C HIS A 219 10.20 11.68 4.91
N ALA A 220 9.93 12.80 4.22
CA ALA A 220 10.93 13.68 3.63
C ALA A 220 10.59 15.17 3.89
N PRO A 221 10.78 15.68 5.11
CA PRO A 221 10.27 16.98 5.56
C PRO A 221 10.73 18.23 4.79
N GLU A 222 11.72 18.08 3.92
CA GLU A 222 12.19 19.07 2.95
C GLU A 222 11.23 19.26 1.76
N HIS A 223 10.29 18.35 1.54
CA HIS A 223 9.26 18.41 0.51
C HIS A 223 7.91 18.83 1.11
N ASP A 224 7.23 19.74 0.41
CA ASP A 224 5.88 20.18 0.76
C ASP A 224 4.83 19.24 0.15
N GLU A 225 3.83 18.93 0.95
CA GLU A 225 2.58 18.28 0.59
C GLU A 225 1.41 19.25 0.77
N THR A 226 0.23 18.86 0.31
CA THR A 226 -1.02 19.52 0.71
C THR A 226 -1.84 18.60 1.62
N VAL A 227 -2.78 19.16 2.38
CA VAL A 227 -3.76 18.35 3.11
C VAL A 227 -4.47 17.37 2.18
N LEU A 228 -4.84 17.81 0.95
CA LEU A 228 -5.43 16.94 -0.05
C LEU A 228 -4.50 15.79 -0.44
N SER A 229 -3.22 16.08 -0.69
CA SER A 229 -2.21 15.06 -1.01
C SER A 229 -2.12 14.00 0.09
N CYS A 230 -2.03 14.42 1.36
CA CYS A 230 -2.01 13.49 2.50
C CYS A 230 -3.27 12.61 2.57
N LEU A 231 -4.46 13.16 2.26
CA LEU A 231 -5.70 12.39 2.22
C LEU A 231 -5.74 11.43 1.02
N HIS A 232 -5.21 11.82 -0.14
CA HIS A 232 -5.05 10.93 -1.29
C HIS A 232 -4.12 9.77 -0.96
N THR A 233 -3.01 10.02 -0.27
CA THR A 233 -2.13 8.94 0.21
C THR A 233 -2.88 7.99 1.13
N ILE A 234 -3.65 8.49 2.11
CA ILE A 234 -4.46 7.61 2.96
C ILE A 234 -5.45 6.77 2.13
N LEU A 235 -6.13 7.37 1.15
CA LEU A 235 -7.06 6.62 0.29
C LEU A 235 -6.35 5.57 -0.56
N GLU A 236 -5.15 5.87 -1.05
CA GLU A 236 -4.33 4.95 -1.84
C GLU A 236 -3.84 3.77 -1.00
N GLU A 237 -3.28 4.03 0.17
CA GLU A 237 -2.90 3.02 1.18
C GLU A 237 -4.07 2.06 1.43
N GLU A 238 -5.26 2.63 1.66
CA GLU A 238 -6.47 1.84 1.92
C GLU A 238 -6.84 0.90 0.77
N TRP A 239 -6.81 1.38 -0.48
CA TRP A 239 -7.23 0.58 -1.63
C TRP A 239 -6.19 -0.43 -2.08
N GLU A 240 -4.91 -0.08 -2.07
CA GLU A 240 -3.85 -1.02 -2.47
C GLU A 240 -3.69 -2.14 -1.44
N HIS A 241 -3.73 -1.82 -0.14
CA HIS A 241 -3.71 -2.86 0.90
C HIS A 241 -4.98 -3.69 0.95
N HIS A 242 -6.15 -3.12 0.62
CA HIS A 242 -7.38 -3.92 0.46
C HIS A 242 -7.25 -4.90 -0.70
N ARG A 243 -6.67 -4.46 -1.84
CA ARG A 243 -6.40 -5.32 -3.00
C ARG A 243 -5.50 -6.51 -2.65
N TYR A 244 -4.40 -6.27 -1.94
CA TYR A 244 -3.50 -7.34 -1.48
C TYR A 244 -4.21 -8.29 -0.51
N ALA A 245 -4.92 -7.74 0.48
CA ALA A 245 -5.65 -8.55 1.45
C ALA A 245 -6.69 -9.46 0.76
N VAL A 246 -7.47 -8.95 -0.20
CA VAL A 246 -8.47 -9.75 -0.93
C VAL A 246 -7.79 -10.85 -1.76
N ARG A 247 -6.70 -10.54 -2.48
CA ARG A 247 -5.92 -11.52 -3.25
C ARG A 247 -5.43 -12.68 -2.37
N ASP A 248 -4.92 -12.35 -1.19
CA ASP A 248 -4.34 -13.33 -0.27
C ASP A 248 -5.44 -14.19 0.39
N LEU A 249 -6.55 -13.57 0.78
CA LEU A 249 -7.71 -14.28 1.31
C LEU A 249 -8.34 -15.23 0.28
N ASP A 250 -8.36 -14.85 -1.00
CA ASP A 250 -8.77 -15.74 -2.10
C ASP A 250 -7.84 -16.94 -2.19
N SER A 251 -6.52 -16.70 -2.18
CA SER A 251 -5.50 -17.76 -2.20
C SER A 251 -5.61 -18.73 -1.01
N LEU A 252 -5.87 -18.21 0.18
CA LEU A 252 -6.08 -19.02 1.39
C LEU A 252 -7.39 -19.81 1.34
N SER A 253 -8.45 -19.22 0.78
CA SER A 253 -9.74 -19.89 0.59
C SER A 253 -9.64 -21.09 -0.36
N GLU A 254 -8.83 -20.97 -1.41
CA GLU A 254 -8.59 -22.05 -2.37
C GLU A 254 -7.76 -23.19 -1.78
N ARG A 255 -6.79 -22.90 -0.91
CA ARG A 255 -5.98 -23.91 -0.20
C ARG A 255 -6.78 -24.69 0.86
N GLY A 256 -7.84 -24.10 1.37
CA GLY A 256 -8.72 -24.70 2.39
C GLY A 256 -9.85 -25.58 1.82
N ARG A 257 -9.99 -25.67 0.49
CA ARG A 257 -10.94 -26.57 -0.20
C ARG A 257 -10.30 -27.91 -0.52
#